data_AF-V9KRN3-F1
#
_entry.id   AF-V9KRN3-F1
#
_cell.length_a   1.000
_cell.length_b   1.000
_cell.length_c   1.000
_cell.angle_alpha   90.00
_cell.angle_beta   90.00
_cell.angle_gamma   90.00
#
_symmetry.space_group_name_H-M   'P 1'
#
loop_
_entity.id
_entity.type
_entity.pdbx_description
1 polymer ?
#
loop_
_entity_poly.entity_id
_entity_poly.type
_entity_poly.pdbx_seq_one_letter_code
_entity_poly.pdbx_strand_id
1 'polypeptide(L)'
;MEGALTARDRVGVQDFVLLDSYTSEMAFLDNLRKRFRENLIYTYIGTLLVSVNPYKELEIFTCKQMELYQGVNFFELPPHIYAIADNAYRLMCTEYKNHFILISGESGAGKTEASKKILQYYAMTCPTTEQLQIVRDRLLLSNPVLEAFGNAKTLRNDNSSRFGKYMDIQFSFMGAPVGGHILSYLLEKSRVAHQNHGERNFHIFYQLLEGGENELLRWLGLERNAHQYHYLVQGQCAKVSSINDKNDWKTVRKAFSVIDFNENNIDDLLGIIASVLHLGNIKFEVDNRGHSLITNDTQIRWISKLLGVPVTVLQEALTHKRIETKAEEVLSPLSVEQAFCARDAVAKAIYGRTFTWLVNKINVSLANRDPSRKTVIGLLDIYGFEVFDVNSFEQFCINYCNEKLQQLLIELTLKSEQEEYEAEGIQWEPIQYFNNKIICDLVEERHRGIISILDEECLRPGEATDFTFLMKLEEKEGSHPHFLTHKLADQKTRKTLRRAGFRRLHCAGDVTYS
;
A
#
# COMPACT_ATOMS: atom_id res chain seq x y z
N MET A 1 -21.20 36.90 19.50
CA MET A 1 -20.07 36.30 20.26
C MET A 1 -20.53 35.16 21.16
N GLU A 2 -21.57 35.31 21.99
CA GLU A 2 -22.06 34.23 22.89
C GLU A 2 -22.52 32.95 22.16
N GLY A 3 -23.17 33.07 20.99
CA GLY A 3 -23.57 31.90 20.17
C GLY A 3 -22.40 31.13 19.54
N ALA A 4 -21.29 31.81 19.26
CA ALA A 4 -20.08 31.18 18.72
C ALA A 4 -19.26 30.48 19.83
N LEU A 5 -19.25 31.06 21.04
CA LEU A 5 -18.62 30.46 22.22
C LEU A 5 -19.36 29.18 22.66
N THR A 6 -20.69 29.23 22.73
CA THR A 6 -21.52 28.05 23.05
C THR A 6 -21.43 26.95 21.98
N ALA A 7 -21.33 27.33 20.70
CA ALA A 7 -21.04 26.38 19.62
C ALA A 7 -19.63 25.78 19.71
N ARG A 8 -18.61 26.57 20.09
CA ARG A 8 -17.23 26.10 20.33
C ARG A 8 -17.16 25.12 21.50
N ASP A 9 -17.91 25.38 22.58
CA ASP A 9 -17.97 24.49 23.73
C ASP A 9 -18.62 23.13 23.42
N ARG A 10 -19.68 23.16 22.59
CA ARG A 10 -20.48 21.99 22.22
C ARG A 10 -19.88 21.17 21.08
N VAL A 11 -19.37 21.83 20.03
CA VAL A 11 -18.93 21.19 18.78
C VAL A 11 -17.40 21.12 18.68
N GLY A 12 -16.67 22.03 19.33
CA GLY A 12 -15.21 22.13 19.23
C GLY A 12 -14.73 23.17 18.20
N VAL A 13 -13.41 23.32 18.08
CA VAL A 13 -12.76 24.22 17.11
C VAL A 13 -12.62 23.55 15.75
N GLN A 14 -12.78 24.34 14.69
CA GLN A 14 -12.64 23.88 13.31
C GLN A 14 -11.19 23.80 12.83
N ASP A 15 -10.31 24.60 13.45
CA ASP A 15 -8.87 24.61 13.20
C ASP A 15 -8.13 24.51 14.53
N PHE A 16 -7.18 23.58 14.61
CA PHE A 16 -6.35 23.35 15.78
C PHE A 16 -5.35 24.47 16.06
N VAL A 17 -5.01 25.30 15.07
CA VAL A 17 -4.19 26.51 15.30
C VAL A 17 -4.91 27.47 16.27
N LEU A 18 -6.25 27.39 16.35
CA LEU A 18 -7.08 28.17 17.26
C LEU A 18 -7.39 27.43 18.57
N LEU A 19 -6.67 26.35 18.90
CA LEU A 19 -6.86 25.62 20.15
C LEU A 19 -6.06 26.29 21.28
N ASP A 20 -6.74 26.81 22.30
CA ASP A 20 -6.08 27.59 23.36
C ASP A 20 -5.01 26.79 24.14
N SER A 21 -5.21 25.47 24.31
CA SER A 21 -4.25 24.54 24.93
C SER A 21 -3.51 23.70 23.88
N TYR A 22 -2.91 24.34 22.88
CA TYR A 22 -2.26 23.69 21.73
C TYR A 22 -1.08 22.76 22.06
N THR A 23 -0.52 22.81 23.26
CA THR A 23 0.54 21.87 23.70
C THR A 23 -0.01 20.62 24.39
N SER A 24 -1.31 20.57 24.68
CA SER A 24 -1.95 19.48 25.40
C SER A 24 -2.53 18.43 24.44
N GLU A 25 -1.95 17.24 24.44
CA GLU A 25 -2.48 16.08 23.69
C GLU A 25 -3.95 15.79 24.07
N MET A 26 -4.28 15.91 25.36
CA MET A 26 -5.65 15.68 25.83
C MET A 26 -6.63 16.68 25.22
N ALA A 27 -6.25 17.95 25.08
CA ALA A 27 -7.11 18.97 24.48
C ALA A 27 -7.35 18.69 22.98
N PHE A 28 -6.34 18.21 22.27
CA PHE A 28 -6.47 17.75 20.89
C PHE A 28 -7.46 16.60 20.76
N LEU A 29 -7.29 15.55 21.57
CA LEU A 29 -8.16 14.37 21.56
C LEU A 29 -9.60 14.71 21.95
N ASP A 30 -9.80 15.58 22.93
CA ASP A 30 -11.13 16.01 23.35
C ASP A 30 -11.84 16.83 22.28
N ASN A 31 -11.12 17.68 21.53
CA ASN A 31 -11.69 18.40 20.40
C ASN A 31 -12.16 17.45 19.30
N LEU A 32 -11.32 16.48 18.90
CA LEU A 32 -11.69 15.44 17.92
C LEU A 32 -12.92 14.66 18.39
N ARG A 33 -12.96 14.28 19.68
CA ARG A 33 -14.08 13.54 20.27
C ARG A 33 -15.38 14.34 20.25
N LYS A 34 -15.35 15.63 20.58
CA LYS A 34 -16.53 16.51 20.52
C LYS A 34 -17.08 16.60 19.09
N ARG A 35 -16.21 16.88 18.12
CA ARG A 35 -16.58 16.99 16.69
C ARG A 35 -17.13 15.67 16.14
N PHE A 36 -16.46 14.56 16.44
CA PHE A 36 -16.85 13.23 15.96
C PHE A 36 -18.23 12.80 16.48
N ARG A 37 -18.60 13.15 17.71
CA ARG A 37 -19.95 12.87 18.27
C ARG A 37 -21.07 13.55 17.47
N GLU A 38 -20.78 14.69 16.87
CA GLU A 38 -21.70 15.44 16.00
C GLU A 38 -21.54 15.05 14.51
N ASN A 39 -20.86 13.94 14.21
CA ASN A 39 -20.53 13.46 12.86
C ASN A 39 -19.66 14.43 12.02
N LEU A 40 -18.93 15.33 12.66
CA LEU A 40 -17.95 16.19 12.00
C LEU A 40 -16.58 15.52 12.02
N ILE A 41 -16.26 14.82 10.94
CA ILE A 41 -15.04 13.99 10.83
C ILE A 41 -13.79 14.75 10.38
N TYR A 42 -13.96 15.98 9.90
CA TYR A 42 -12.90 16.80 9.35
C TYR A 42 -12.55 17.96 10.28
N THR A 43 -11.25 18.23 10.46
CA THR A 43 -10.74 19.35 11.27
C THR A 43 -9.43 19.86 10.64
N TYR A 44 -9.22 21.17 10.58
CA TYR A 44 -7.99 21.74 10.03
C TYR A 44 -6.85 21.80 11.07
N ILE A 45 -5.62 21.77 10.57
CA ILE A 45 -4.42 22.29 11.25
C ILE A 45 -3.79 23.24 10.24
N GLY A 46 -4.20 24.51 10.24
CA GLY A 46 -3.86 25.44 9.15
C GLY A 46 -4.31 24.87 7.80
N THR A 47 -3.37 24.68 6.87
CA THR A 47 -3.66 24.11 5.53
C THR A 47 -3.78 22.59 5.50
N LEU A 48 -3.44 21.89 6.59
CA LEU A 48 -3.58 20.43 6.71
C LEU A 48 -5.01 20.05 7.11
N LEU A 49 -5.44 18.86 6.69
CA LEU A 49 -6.76 18.30 7.03
C LEU A 49 -6.62 17.00 7.82
N VAL A 50 -7.15 16.99 9.04
CA VAL A 50 -7.34 15.79 9.85
C VAL A 50 -8.68 15.16 9.50
N SER A 51 -8.67 13.87 9.18
CA SER A 51 -9.85 13.06 8.85
C SER A 51 -9.99 11.89 9.81
N VAL A 52 -11.12 11.77 10.51
CA VAL A 52 -11.42 10.66 11.43
C VAL A 52 -12.41 9.70 10.78
N ASN A 53 -12.01 8.45 10.54
CA ASN A 53 -12.87 7.48 9.87
C ASN A 53 -14.16 7.19 10.66
N PRO A 54 -15.37 7.45 10.11
CA PRO A 54 -16.63 7.22 10.80
C PRO A 54 -17.07 5.76 10.85
N TYR A 55 -16.47 4.86 10.05
CA TYR A 55 -16.91 3.46 9.87
C TYR A 55 -18.40 3.32 9.47
N LYS A 56 -18.96 4.36 8.87
CA LYS A 56 -20.31 4.41 8.32
C LYS A 56 -20.37 5.44 7.20
N GLU A 57 -21.37 5.33 6.34
CA GLU A 57 -21.62 6.36 5.34
C GLU A 57 -22.21 7.62 6.00
N LEU A 58 -21.72 8.77 5.56
CA LEU A 58 -22.21 10.09 5.96
C LEU A 58 -22.72 10.81 4.71
N GLU A 59 -23.82 11.55 4.85
CA GLU A 59 -24.45 12.31 3.75
C GLU A 59 -23.71 13.62 3.39
N ILE A 60 -22.38 13.65 3.59
CA ILE A 60 -21.52 14.81 3.31
C ILE A 60 -20.81 14.70 1.94
N PHE A 61 -20.96 13.57 1.25
CA PHE A 61 -20.32 13.30 -0.04
C PHE A 61 -21.31 13.37 -1.22
N THR A 62 -22.09 14.45 -1.29
CA THR A 62 -23.13 14.67 -2.30
C THR A 62 -22.67 15.66 -3.38
N CYS A 63 -23.28 15.64 -4.58
CA CYS A 63 -22.97 16.63 -5.62
C CYS A 63 -23.25 18.07 -5.15
N LYS A 64 -24.30 18.28 -4.35
CA LYS A 64 -24.59 19.58 -3.73
C LYS A 64 -23.45 20.07 -2.84
N GLN A 65 -22.82 19.16 -2.09
CA GLN A 65 -21.66 19.51 -1.28
C GLN A 65 -20.44 19.84 -2.14
N MET A 66 -20.25 19.15 -3.28
CA MET A 66 -19.16 19.47 -4.21
C MET A 66 -19.34 20.88 -4.79
N GLU A 67 -20.55 21.22 -5.24
CA GLU A 67 -20.91 22.55 -5.74
C GLU A 67 -20.70 23.65 -4.69
N LEU A 68 -21.05 23.38 -3.43
CA LEU A 68 -20.87 24.33 -2.33
C LEU A 68 -19.40 24.73 -2.12
N TYR A 69 -18.47 23.80 -2.28
CA TYR A 69 -17.04 24.04 -2.05
C TYR A 69 -16.30 24.52 -3.31
N GLN A 70 -16.94 24.49 -4.48
CA GLN A 70 -16.31 24.84 -5.74
C GLN A 70 -16.04 26.34 -5.84
N GLY A 71 -14.77 26.70 -6.06
CA GLY A 71 -14.38 28.09 -6.26
C GLY A 71 -14.33 28.94 -4.99
N VAL A 72 -14.47 28.32 -3.82
CA VAL A 72 -14.51 29.03 -2.53
C VAL A 72 -13.12 29.08 -1.91
N ASN A 73 -12.78 30.22 -1.30
CA ASN A 73 -11.47 30.36 -0.65
C ASN A 73 -11.36 29.41 0.54
N PHE A 74 -10.12 29.01 0.82
CA PHE A 74 -9.81 28.20 1.99
C PHE A 74 -10.22 28.95 3.27
N PHE A 75 -10.75 28.24 4.26
CA PHE A 75 -11.29 28.78 5.53
C PHE A 75 -12.63 29.54 5.49
N GLU A 76 -13.21 29.88 4.34
CA GLU A 76 -14.55 30.50 4.29
C GLU A 76 -15.68 29.51 4.65
N LEU A 77 -15.44 28.22 4.42
CA LEU A 77 -16.37 27.13 4.72
C LEU A 77 -15.82 26.18 5.79
N PRO A 78 -16.70 25.41 6.47
CA PRO A 78 -16.28 24.42 7.45
C PRO A 78 -15.26 23.40 6.89
N PRO A 79 -14.46 22.75 7.75
CA PRO A 79 -13.48 21.76 7.31
C PRO A 79 -14.09 20.63 6.47
N HIS A 80 -13.54 20.42 5.28
CA HIS A 80 -13.97 19.35 4.39
C HIS A 80 -12.87 18.97 3.39
N ILE A 81 -12.85 17.71 2.97
CA ILE A 81 -11.88 17.21 1.97
C ILE A 81 -12.01 17.91 0.61
N TYR A 82 -13.21 18.38 0.27
CA TYR A 82 -13.44 19.14 -0.97
C TYR A 82 -12.79 20.51 -0.96
N ALA A 83 -12.57 21.13 0.20
CA ALA A 83 -11.79 22.38 0.28
C ALA A 83 -10.32 22.15 -0.12
N ILE A 84 -9.73 21.02 0.30
CA ILE A 84 -8.36 20.65 -0.07
C ILE A 84 -8.28 20.38 -1.59
N ALA A 85 -9.25 19.63 -2.12
CA ALA A 85 -9.31 19.35 -3.55
C ALA A 85 -9.48 20.62 -4.40
N ASP A 86 -10.46 21.46 -4.06
CA ASP A 86 -10.71 22.73 -4.77
C ASP A 86 -9.49 23.65 -4.71
N ASN A 87 -8.88 23.81 -3.53
CA ASN A 87 -7.70 24.65 -3.37
C ASN A 87 -6.52 24.16 -4.21
N ALA A 88 -6.23 22.84 -4.19
CA ALA A 88 -5.17 22.27 -5.02
C ALA A 88 -5.43 22.47 -6.52
N TYR A 89 -6.68 22.31 -6.96
CA TYR A 89 -7.08 22.53 -8.34
C TYR A 89 -6.96 24.00 -8.77
N ARG A 90 -7.44 24.94 -7.93
CA ARG A 90 -7.34 26.38 -8.20
C ARG A 90 -5.89 26.84 -8.28
N LEU A 91 -5.06 26.47 -7.30
CA LEU A 91 -3.63 26.83 -7.29
C LEU A 91 -2.91 26.28 -8.53
N MET A 92 -3.19 25.03 -8.91
CA MET A 92 -2.65 24.45 -10.14
C MET A 92 -3.04 25.28 -11.38
N CYS A 93 -4.31 25.72 -11.47
CA CYS A 93 -4.79 26.52 -12.58
C CYS A 93 -4.20 27.94 -12.61
N THR A 94 -3.99 28.56 -11.44
CA THR A 94 -3.47 29.93 -11.34
C THR A 94 -1.95 30.01 -11.48
N GLU A 95 -1.23 29.06 -10.89
CA GLU A 95 0.24 29.06 -10.89
C GLU A 95 0.85 28.30 -12.08
N TYR A 96 0.06 27.49 -12.78
CA TYR A 96 0.53 26.58 -13.83
C TYR A 96 1.68 25.66 -13.36
N LYS A 97 1.60 25.22 -12.10
CA LYS A 97 2.55 24.30 -11.45
C LYS A 97 1.88 22.98 -11.09
N ASN A 98 2.72 21.97 -10.88
CA ASN A 98 2.26 20.67 -10.39
C ASN A 98 2.03 20.74 -8.89
N HIS A 99 0.97 20.11 -8.43
CA HIS A 99 0.65 19.96 -7.02
C HIS A 99 0.53 18.48 -6.66
N PHE A 100 0.63 18.17 -5.38
CA PHE A 100 0.35 16.84 -4.88
C PHE A 100 -0.40 16.91 -3.56
N ILE A 101 -1.24 15.90 -3.31
CA ILE A 101 -1.95 15.69 -2.05
C ILE A 101 -1.43 14.39 -1.48
N LEU A 102 -0.76 14.48 -0.33
CA LEU A 102 -0.31 13.33 0.45
C LEU A 102 -1.41 12.92 1.43
N ILE A 103 -1.78 11.65 1.43
CA ILE A 103 -2.73 11.09 2.38
C ILE A 103 -2.01 10.07 3.26
N SER A 104 -1.82 10.41 4.53
CA SER A 104 -1.13 9.58 5.52
C SER A 104 -2.07 9.16 6.66
N GLY A 105 -1.65 8.15 7.43
CA GLY A 105 -2.40 7.62 8.57
C GLY A 105 -2.30 6.10 8.67
N GLU A 106 -2.69 5.54 9.82
CA GLU A 106 -2.62 4.09 10.08
C GLU A 106 -3.49 3.25 9.13
N SER A 107 -3.25 1.94 9.07
CA SER A 107 -4.13 1.02 8.33
C SER A 107 -5.57 1.11 8.86
N GLY A 108 -6.55 1.22 7.95
CA GLY A 108 -7.97 1.41 8.30
C GLY A 108 -8.40 2.87 8.56
N ALA A 109 -7.49 3.84 8.55
CA ALA A 109 -7.83 5.25 8.81
C ALA A 109 -8.67 5.96 7.71
N GLY A 110 -8.98 5.29 6.59
CA GLY A 110 -9.80 5.84 5.51
C GLY A 110 -9.02 6.54 4.38
N LYS A 111 -7.71 6.30 4.25
CA LYS A 111 -6.85 6.90 3.20
C LYS A 111 -7.36 6.65 1.78
N THR A 112 -7.64 5.39 1.46
CA THR A 112 -8.18 4.97 0.16
C THR A 112 -9.51 5.66 -0.15
N GLU A 113 -10.38 5.80 0.86
CA GLU A 113 -11.67 6.49 0.71
C GLU A 113 -11.49 7.99 0.50
N ALA A 114 -10.57 8.64 1.23
CA ALA A 114 -10.22 10.04 1.01
C ALA A 114 -9.72 10.27 -0.43
N SER A 115 -8.84 9.42 -0.95
CA SER A 115 -8.36 9.46 -2.33
C SER A 115 -9.52 9.35 -3.34
N LYS A 116 -10.44 8.39 -3.13
CA LYS A 116 -11.66 8.22 -3.96
C LYS A 116 -12.54 9.48 -3.93
N LYS A 117 -12.74 10.11 -2.77
CA LYS A 117 -13.56 11.33 -2.66
C LYS A 117 -12.94 12.51 -3.40
N ILE A 118 -11.61 12.66 -3.37
CA ILE A 118 -10.90 13.69 -4.14
C ILE A 118 -11.03 13.43 -5.65
N LEU A 119 -10.85 12.18 -6.09
CA LEU A 119 -11.05 11.81 -7.49
C LEU A 119 -12.48 12.06 -7.96
N GLN A 120 -13.48 11.72 -7.13
CA GLN A 120 -14.89 11.99 -7.40
C GLN A 120 -15.19 13.48 -7.49
N TYR A 121 -14.54 14.30 -6.66
CA TYR A 121 -14.67 15.75 -6.72
C TYR A 121 -14.19 16.28 -8.08
N TYR A 122 -12.95 15.99 -8.49
CA TYR A 122 -12.43 16.43 -9.78
C TYR A 122 -13.23 15.88 -10.97
N ALA A 123 -13.71 14.64 -10.85
CA ALA A 123 -14.58 14.02 -11.84
C ALA A 123 -15.89 14.80 -12.06
N MET A 124 -16.41 15.48 -11.04
CA MET A 124 -17.68 16.19 -11.10
C MET A 124 -17.52 17.69 -11.39
N THR A 125 -16.49 18.33 -10.83
CA THR A 125 -16.35 19.79 -10.85
C THR A 125 -15.46 20.33 -11.97
N CYS A 126 -14.53 19.52 -12.50
CA CYS A 126 -13.63 19.98 -13.55
C CYS A 126 -14.35 20.06 -14.92
N PRO A 127 -13.97 21.03 -15.78
CA PRO A 127 -14.51 21.13 -17.14
C PRO A 127 -14.30 19.83 -17.91
N THR A 128 -15.34 19.31 -18.55
CA THR A 128 -15.31 17.99 -19.18
C THR A 128 -16.01 18.01 -20.54
N THR A 129 -15.42 17.36 -21.53
CA THR A 129 -16.06 16.98 -22.82
C THR A 129 -16.39 15.48 -22.80
N GLU A 130 -17.24 14.98 -23.72
CA GLU A 130 -17.58 13.55 -23.77
C GLU A 130 -16.35 12.63 -23.79
N GLN A 131 -15.30 13.01 -24.52
CA GLN A 131 -14.05 12.23 -24.59
C GLN A 131 -13.28 12.22 -23.26
N LEU A 132 -13.40 13.29 -22.45
CA LEU A 132 -12.75 13.40 -21.15
C LEU A 132 -13.54 12.65 -20.05
N GLN A 133 -14.85 12.40 -20.25
CA GLN A 133 -15.64 11.53 -19.36
C GLN A 133 -15.08 10.09 -19.34
N ILE A 134 -14.59 9.61 -20.48
CA ILE A 134 -14.00 8.27 -20.59
C ILE A 134 -12.73 8.15 -19.72
N VAL A 135 -11.82 9.12 -19.80
CA VAL A 135 -10.58 9.15 -19.00
C VAL A 135 -10.91 9.19 -17.50
N ARG A 136 -11.88 10.02 -17.14
CA ARG A 136 -12.39 10.14 -15.77
C ARG A 136 -12.96 8.83 -15.24
N ASP A 137 -13.82 8.17 -16.01
CA ASP A 137 -14.43 6.91 -15.62
C ASP A 137 -13.37 5.80 -15.49
N ARG A 138 -12.35 5.80 -16.36
CA ARG A 138 -11.18 4.90 -16.25
C ARG A 138 -10.38 5.14 -14.97
N LEU A 139 -10.13 6.39 -14.59
CA LEU A 139 -9.43 6.72 -13.34
C LEU A 139 -10.18 6.14 -12.14
N LEU A 140 -11.50 6.36 -12.07
CA LEU A 140 -12.34 5.87 -10.96
C LEU A 140 -12.45 4.34 -10.95
N LEU A 141 -12.70 3.72 -12.10
CA LEU A 141 -12.95 2.29 -12.24
C LEU A 141 -11.68 1.43 -12.30
N SER A 142 -10.50 2.04 -12.38
CA SER A 142 -9.24 1.34 -12.15
C SER A 142 -9.07 0.88 -10.69
N ASN A 143 -9.68 1.57 -9.72
CA ASN A 143 -9.50 1.26 -8.30
C ASN A 143 -9.99 -0.15 -7.92
N PRO A 144 -11.21 -0.61 -8.28
CA PRO A 144 -11.63 -1.98 -8.00
C PRO A 144 -10.66 -3.06 -8.49
N VAL A 145 -10.05 -2.85 -9.66
CA VAL A 145 -9.05 -3.77 -10.23
C VAL A 145 -7.76 -3.74 -9.40
N LEU A 146 -7.26 -2.55 -9.06
CA LEU A 146 -6.07 -2.42 -8.22
C LEU A 146 -6.29 -2.98 -6.80
N GLU A 147 -7.47 -2.77 -6.22
CA GLU A 147 -7.83 -3.31 -4.91
C GLU A 147 -7.93 -4.85 -4.95
N ALA A 148 -8.53 -5.42 -6.00
CA ALA A 148 -8.60 -6.88 -6.14
C ALA A 148 -7.21 -7.53 -6.12
N PHE A 149 -6.24 -6.96 -6.83
CA PHE A 149 -4.89 -7.53 -6.97
C PHE A 149 -3.88 -7.02 -5.92
N GLY A 150 -4.17 -5.91 -5.27
CA GLY A 150 -3.23 -5.22 -4.38
C GLY A 150 -3.67 -5.16 -2.91
N ASN A 151 -4.92 -5.47 -2.61
CA ASN A 151 -5.44 -5.42 -1.24
C ASN A 151 -5.70 -6.81 -0.68
N ALA A 152 -5.63 -6.90 0.64
CA ALA A 152 -5.92 -8.10 1.41
C ALA A 152 -6.49 -7.76 2.78
N LYS A 153 -7.14 -8.75 3.40
CA LYS A 153 -7.62 -8.65 4.77
C LYS A 153 -6.48 -8.92 5.75
N THR A 154 -6.24 -7.99 6.67
CA THR A 154 -5.32 -8.11 7.81
C THR A 154 -6.11 -8.22 9.12
N LEU A 155 -5.42 -8.25 10.26
CA LEU A 155 -6.08 -8.25 11.58
C LEU A 155 -6.78 -6.92 11.91
N ARG A 156 -6.36 -5.81 11.30
CA ARG A 156 -6.86 -4.46 11.61
C ARG A 156 -7.78 -3.89 10.54
N ASN A 157 -7.68 -4.36 9.30
CA ASN A 157 -8.42 -3.81 8.17
C ASN A 157 -8.77 -4.93 7.18
N ASP A 158 -10.07 -5.05 6.87
CA ASP A 158 -10.57 -6.06 5.96
C ASP A 158 -10.18 -5.80 4.49
N ASN A 159 -9.92 -4.55 4.10
CA ASN A 159 -9.50 -4.15 2.76
C ASN A 159 -8.23 -3.28 2.86
N SER A 160 -7.11 -3.90 3.26
CA SER A 160 -5.83 -3.23 3.46
C SER A 160 -5.00 -3.20 2.18
N SER A 161 -4.65 -1.99 1.70
CA SER A 161 -3.72 -1.83 0.59
C SER A 161 -2.34 -2.39 0.95
N ARG A 162 -1.84 -3.36 0.19
CA ARG A 162 -0.51 -3.98 0.37
C ARG A 162 0.49 -3.55 -0.69
N PHE A 163 0.30 -2.35 -1.21
CA PHE A 163 1.19 -1.63 -2.12
C PHE A 163 0.97 -0.12 -1.92
N GLY A 164 1.99 0.69 -2.21
CA GLY A 164 1.86 2.14 -2.29
C GLY A 164 1.33 2.56 -3.66
N LYS A 165 0.40 3.51 -3.70
CA LYS A 165 -0.23 3.99 -4.93
C LYS A 165 -0.01 5.49 -5.06
N TYR A 166 0.70 5.90 -6.09
CA TYR A 166 0.67 7.27 -6.57
C TYR A 166 -0.19 7.32 -7.83
N MET A 167 -1.15 8.23 -7.87
CA MET A 167 -1.98 8.46 -9.05
C MET A 167 -1.90 9.93 -9.40
N ASP A 168 -1.45 10.22 -10.61
CA ASP A 168 -1.43 11.56 -11.15
C ASP A 168 -2.60 11.79 -12.11
N ILE A 169 -3.19 12.97 -12.00
CA ILE A 169 -4.25 13.44 -12.88
C ILE A 169 -3.66 14.60 -13.68
N GLN A 170 -3.72 14.48 -14.99
CA GLN A 170 -3.12 15.42 -15.92
C GLN A 170 -4.18 16.39 -16.40
N PHE A 171 -3.89 17.68 -16.30
CA PHE A 171 -4.81 18.74 -16.69
C PHE A 171 -4.26 19.53 -17.87
N SER A 172 -5.16 19.90 -18.77
CA SER A 172 -4.88 20.86 -19.84
C SER A 172 -4.73 22.27 -19.28
N PHE A 173 -4.24 23.20 -20.12
CA PHE A 173 -4.20 24.63 -19.79
C PHE A 173 -5.58 25.24 -19.46
N MET A 174 -6.68 24.60 -19.87
CA MET A 174 -8.05 25.02 -19.54
C MET A 174 -8.56 24.41 -18.22
N GLY A 175 -7.75 23.63 -17.50
CA GLY A 175 -8.15 22.94 -16.28
C GLY A 175 -8.98 21.66 -16.50
N ALA A 176 -9.12 21.18 -17.73
CA ALA A 176 -9.84 19.94 -18.02
C ALA A 176 -8.94 18.70 -17.81
N PRO A 177 -9.43 17.59 -17.21
CA PRO A 177 -8.64 16.38 -16.98
C PRO A 177 -8.47 15.58 -18.27
N VAL A 178 -7.24 15.51 -18.78
CA VAL A 178 -6.89 14.95 -20.10
C VAL A 178 -6.20 13.59 -20.05
N GLY A 179 -5.80 13.13 -18.88
CA GLY A 179 -5.13 11.85 -18.71
C GLY A 179 -4.75 11.58 -17.27
N GLY A 180 -4.02 10.50 -17.07
CA GLY A 180 -3.40 10.22 -15.78
C GLY A 180 -2.34 9.14 -15.88
N HIS A 181 -1.65 8.93 -14.77
CA HIS A 181 -0.63 7.91 -14.63
C HIS A 181 -0.63 7.36 -13.21
N ILE A 182 -0.45 6.05 -13.08
CA ILE A 182 -0.43 5.33 -11.82
C ILE A 182 0.95 4.72 -11.65
N LEU A 183 1.60 5.05 -10.54
CA LEU A 183 2.82 4.40 -10.09
C LEU A 183 2.47 3.52 -8.88
N SER A 184 2.84 2.25 -8.98
CA SER A 184 2.71 1.30 -7.88
C SER A 184 4.08 1.03 -7.25
N TYR A 185 4.13 1.04 -5.93
CA TYR A 185 5.35 0.80 -5.15
C TYR A 185 5.17 -0.37 -4.18
N LEU A 186 6.23 -1.13 -3.95
CA LEU A 186 6.37 -2.02 -2.79
C LEU A 186 5.17 -2.95 -2.56
N LEU A 187 4.71 -3.64 -3.63
CA LEU A 187 3.74 -4.72 -3.47
C LEU A 187 4.31 -5.79 -2.52
N GLU A 188 3.54 -6.18 -1.52
CA GLU A 188 3.88 -7.22 -0.54
C GLU A 188 3.83 -8.62 -1.16
N LYS A 189 4.81 -8.93 -2.01
CA LYS A 189 4.83 -10.19 -2.78
C LYS A 189 4.80 -11.43 -1.89
N SER A 190 5.41 -11.38 -0.72
CA SER A 190 5.44 -12.50 0.24
C SER A 190 4.05 -13.01 0.61
N ARG A 191 3.05 -12.12 0.65
CA ARG A 191 1.65 -12.46 0.91
C ARG A 191 1.09 -13.52 -0.04
N VAL A 192 1.61 -13.60 -1.27
CA VAL A 192 1.19 -14.60 -2.25
C VAL A 192 1.44 -16.02 -1.73
N ALA A 193 2.60 -16.25 -1.09
CA ALA A 193 3.00 -17.58 -0.64
C ALA A 193 2.68 -17.85 0.84
N HIS A 194 2.59 -16.81 1.68
CA HIS A 194 2.39 -16.94 3.11
C HIS A 194 1.50 -15.84 3.68
N GLN A 195 0.65 -16.18 4.65
CA GLN A 195 -0.17 -15.21 5.39
C GLN A 195 -0.16 -15.55 6.88
N ASN A 196 -0.14 -14.51 7.71
CA ASN A 196 -0.27 -14.68 9.16
C ASN A 196 -1.66 -15.21 9.53
N HIS A 197 -1.76 -15.89 10.68
CA HIS A 197 -3.03 -16.38 11.19
C HIS A 197 -4.05 -15.24 11.32
N GLY A 198 -5.27 -15.48 10.82
CA GLY A 198 -6.34 -14.49 10.77
C GLY A 198 -6.30 -13.59 9.54
N GLU A 199 -5.29 -13.66 8.67
CA GLU A 199 -5.21 -12.86 7.46
C GLU A 199 -5.60 -13.63 6.19
N ARG A 200 -5.88 -12.89 5.11
CA ARG A 200 -6.11 -13.44 3.77
C ARG A 200 -4.94 -13.17 2.84
N ASN A 201 -4.91 -13.93 1.75
CA ASN A 201 -4.19 -13.57 0.54
C ASN A 201 -4.93 -12.42 -0.21
N PHE A 202 -4.43 -11.99 -1.36
CA PHE A 202 -5.06 -10.94 -2.18
C PHE A 202 -6.49 -11.28 -2.59
N HIS A 203 -7.36 -10.27 -2.67
CA HIS A 203 -8.80 -10.48 -2.88
C HIS A 203 -9.13 -11.21 -4.18
N ILE A 204 -8.37 -10.97 -5.25
CA ILE A 204 -8.62 -11.54 -6.58
C ILE A 204 -8.73 -13.07 -6.57
N PHE A 205 -7.97 -13.77 -5.73
CA PHE A 205 -8.05 -15.23 -5.65
C PHE A 205 -9.42 -15.69 -5.16
N TYR A 206 -9.93 -15.08 -4.09
CA TYR A 206 -11.23 -15.42 -3.50
C TYR A 206 -12.38 -14.97 -4.39
N GLN A 207 -12.27 -13.78 -4.99
CA GLN A 207 -13.22 -13.25 -5.97
C GLN A 207 -13.35 -14.17 -7.19
N LEU A 208 -12.23 -14.68 -7.72
CA LEU A 208 -12.23 -15.62 -8.83
C LEU A 208 -12.92 -16.95 -8.46
N LEU A 209 -12.58 -17.55 -7.32
CA LEU A 209 -13.14 -18.84 -6.91
C LEU A 209 -14.65 -18.77 -6.59
N GLU A 210 -15.11 -17.72 -5.90
CA GLU A 210 -16.50 -17.55 -5.49
C GLU A 210 -17.37 -16.96 -6.62
N GLY A 211 -16.81 -16.02 -7.40
CA GLY A 211 -17.53 -15.26 -8.42
C GLY A 211 -17.41 -15.79 -9.84
N GLY A 212 -16.32 -16.49 -10.16
CA GLY A 212 -16.06 -17.02 -11.50
C GLY A 212 -17.14 -17.99 -11.96
N GLU A 213 -17.44 -18.01 -13.26
CA GLU A 213 -18.40 -18.93 -13.85
C GLU A 213 -17.86 -20.37 -13.86
N ASN A 214 -18.73 -21.38 -13.85
CA ASN A 214 -18.29 -22.78 -13.80
C ASN A 214 -17.45 -23.18 -15.02
N GLU A 215 -17.74 -22.64 -16.19
CA GLU A 215 -16.98 -22.90 -17.42
C GLU A 215 -15.57 -22.31 -17.33
N LEU A 216 -15.46 -21.06 -16.85
CA LEU A 216 -14.19 -20.40 -16.60
C LEU A 216 -13.33 -21.18 -15.59
N LEU A 217 -13.90 -21.59 -14.45
CA LEU A 217 -13.16 -22.36 -13.45
C LEU A 217 -12.69 -23.72 -14.00
N ARG A 218 -13.50 -24.40 -14.82
CA ARG A 218 -13.09 -25.64 -15.50
C ARG A 218 -11.96 -25.40 -16.49
N TRP A 219 -12.00 -24.31 -17.25
CA TRP A 219 -10.94 -23.95 -18.20
C TRP A 219 -9.61 -23.69 -17.47
N LEU A 220 -9.69 -23.01 -16.31
CA LEU A 220 -8.56 -22.71 -15.42
C LEU A 220 -8.08 -23.92 -14.59
N GLY A 221 -8.83 -25.02 -14.55
CA GLY A 221 -8.50 -26.17 -13.69
C GLY A 221 -8.74 -25.93 -12.20
N LEU A 222 -9.60 -24.98 -11.85
CA LEU A 222 -9.87 -24.57 -10.48
C LEU A 222 -11.16 -25.18 -9.90
N GLU A 223 -11.14 -25.44 -8.61
CA GLU A 223 -12.30 -25.80 -7.80
C GLU A 223 -12.66 -24.64 -6.88
N ARG A 224 -13.96 -24.41 -6.62
CA ARG A 224 -14.41 -23.26 -5.82
C ARG A 224 -13.91 -23.27 -4.37
N ASN A 225 -13.58 -24.44 -3.83
CA ASN A 225 -13.22 -24.56 -2.44
C ASN A 225 -11.80 -24.02 -2.19
N ALA A 226 -11.70 -22.82 -1.63
CA ALA A 226 -10.43 -22.18 -1.27
C ALA A 226 -9.53 -23.07 -0.38
N HIS A 227 -10.11 -24.01 0.39
CA HIS A 227 -9.35 -24.90 1.28
C HIS A 227 -8.43 -25.89 0.56
N GLN A 228 -8.62 -26.06 -0.75
CA GLN A 228 -7.78 -26.93 -1.56
C GLN A 228 -6.47 -26.27 -2.01
N TYR A 229 -6.31 -24.97 -1.80
CA TYR A 229 -5.14 -24.22 -2.25
C TYR A 229 -4.28 -23.82 -1.06
N HIS A 230 -3.06 -24.36 -1.02
CA HIS A 230 -2.10 -24.11 0.05
C HIS A 230 -1.89 -22.60 0.32
N TYR A 231 -1.82 -21.80 -0.74
CA TYR A 231 -1.64 -20.35 -0.67
C TYR A 231 -2.86 -19.55 -0.19
N LEU A 232 -4.03 -20.18 -0.01
CA LEU A 232 -5.25 -19.50 0.47
C LEU A 232 -5.62 -19.84 1.91
N VAL A 233 -4.96 -20.85 2.50
CA VAL A 233 -5.29 -21.38 3.84
C VAL A 233 -4.24 -21.11 4.91
N GLN A 234 -3.09 -20.52 4.58
CA GLN A 234 -2.01 -20.28 5.57
C GLN A 234 -2.52 -19.45 6.75
N GLY A 235 -3.32 -18.42 6.46
CA GLY A 235 -3.92 -17.56 7.48
C GLY A 235 -5.19 -18.12 8.12
N GLN A 236 -5.66 -19.33 7.76
CA GLN A 236 -6.90 -19.95 8.27
C GLN A 236 -8.15 -19.06 8.16
N CYS A 237 -8.17 -18.15 7.18
CA CYS A 237 -9.26 -17.21 6.98
C CYS A 237 -9.64 -17.17 5.49
N ALA A 238 -10.64 -17.95 5.09
CA ALA A 238 -11.13 -17.94 3.71
C ALA A 238 -12.31 -16.96 3.50
N LYS A 239 -13.14 -16.75 4.53
CA LYS A 239 -14.33 -15.91 4.48
C LYS A 239 -14.22 -14.72 5.44
N VAL A 240 -14.77 -13.59 5.03
CA VAL A 240 -14.83 -12.34 5.81
C VAL A 240 -16.27 -11.84 5.74
N SER A 241 -16.87 -11.48 6.89
CA SER A 241 -18.30 -11.13 6.97
C SER A 241 -18.64 -9.80 6.28
N SER A 242 -17.70 -8.86 6.24
CA SER A 242 -17.83 -7.53 5.63
C SER A 242 -17.64 -7.54 4.10
N ILE A 243 -17.15 -8.63 3.51
CA ILE A 243 -16.77 -8.73 2.10
C ILE A 243 -17.67 -9.72 1.37
N ASN A 244 -18.10 -9.35 0.15
CA ASN A 244 -18.83 -10.25 -0.73
C ASN A 244 -18.03 -10.47 -2.01
N ASP A 245 -17.11 -11.44 -1.96
CA ASP A 245 -16.16 -11.74 -3.05
C ASP A 245 -16.88 -12.01 -4.40
N LYS A 246 -18.11 -12.56 -4.38
CA LYS A 246 -18.91 -12.81 -5.58
C LYS A 246 -19.44 -11.51 -6.22
N ASN A 247 -19.87 -10.54 -5.42
CA ASN A 247 -20.28 -9.23 -5.93
C ASN A 247 -19.08 -8.41 -6.36
N ASP A 248 -17.99 -8.44 -5.59
CA ASP A 248 -16.76 -7.73 -5.93
C ASP A 248 -16.15 -8.26 -7.23
N TRP A 249 -16.23 -9.57 -7.49
CA TRP A 249 -15.87 -10.16 -8.78
C TRP A 249 -16.64 -9.53 -9.95
N LYS A 250 -17.96 -9.29 -9.80
CA LYS A 250 -18.75 -8.62 -10.85
C LYS A 250 -18.29 -7.19 -11.07
N THR A 251 -17.96 -6.48 -9.99
CA THR A 251 -17.42 -5.12 -10.05
C THR A 251 -16.08 -5.11 -10.80
N VAL A 252 -15.17 -6.06 -10.49
CA VAL A 252 -13.89 -6.21 -11.17
C VAL A 252 -14.06 -6.55 -12.65
N ARG A 253 -14.95 -7.49 -13.00
CA ARG A 253 -15.25 -7.84 -14.39
C ARG A 253 -15.82 -6.65 -15.18
N LYS A 254 -16.72 -5.88 -14.57
CA LYS A 254 -17.25 -4.65 -15.18
C LYS A 254 -16.17 -3.56 -15.31
N ALA A 255 -15.24 -3.49 -14.36
CA ALA A 255 -14.15 -2.53 -14.43
C ALA A 255 -13.24 -2.83 -15.62
N PHE A 256 -12.85 -4.09 -15.85
CA PHE A 256 -12.01 -4.49 -16.98
C PHE A 256 -12.51 -4.00 -18.34
N SER A 257 -13.83 -4.03 -18.59
CA SER A 257 -14.40 -3.56 -19.85
C SER A 257 -14.29 -2.05 -20.04
N VAL A 258 -14.17 -1.27 -18.96
CA VAL A 258 -14.02 0.20 -19.04
C VAL A 258 -12.56 0.63 -19.18
N ILE A 259 -11.62 -0.13 -18.60
CA ILE A 259 -10.17 0.12 -18.71
C ILE A 259 -9.53 -0.49 -19.97
N ASP A 260 -10.31 -0.74 -21.02
CA ASP A 260 -9.90 -1.27 -22.32
C ASP A 260 -9.16 -2.63 -22.28
N PHE A 261 -9.52 -3.51 -21.34
CA PHE A 261 -9.06 -4.90 -21.41
C PHE A 261 -9.96 -5.69 -22.37
N ASN A 262 -9.35 -6.35 -23.35
CA ASN A 262 -10.08 -7.30 -24.19
C ASN A 262 -10.21 -8.66 -23.47
N GLU A 263 -11.17 -9.48 -23.90
CA GLU A 263 -11.43 -10.78 -23.26
C GLU A 263 -10.20 -11.70 -23.28
N ASN A 264 -9.42 -11.72 -24.36
CA ASN A 264 -8.19 -12.53 -24.41
C ASN A 264 -7.19 -12.11 -23.32
N ASN A 265 -7.00 -10.81 -23.09
CA ASN A 265 -6.12 -10.31 -22.03
C ASN A 265 -6.65 -10.65 -20.64
N ILE A 266 -7.97 -10.71 -20.47
CA ILE A 266 -8.60 -11.15 -19.21
C ILE A 266 -8.36 -12.65 -19.02
N ASP A 267 -8.59 -13.48 -20.04
CA ASP A 267 -8.37 -14.92 -19.99
C ASP A 267 -6.91 -15.27 -19.68
N ASP A 268 -5.96 -14.62 -20.35
CA ASP A 268 -4.52 -14.78 -20.09
C ASP A 268 -4.17 -14.37 -18.65
N LEU A 269 -4.68 -13.23 -18.19
CA LEU A 269 -4.48 -12.74 -16.83
C LEU A 269 -5.00 -13.74 -15.79
N LEU A 270 -6.22 -14.26 -15.98
CA LEU A 270 -6.82 -15.23 -15.08
C LEU A 270 -6.10 -16.58 -15.14
N GLY A 271 -5.58 -16.97 -16.31
CA GLY A 271 -4.71 -18.14 -16.48
C GLY A 271 -3.42 -18.03 -15.66
N ILE A 272 -2.81 -16.84 -15.63
CA ILE A 272 -1.63 -16.57 -14.78
C ILE A 272 -2.00 -16.65 -13.29
N ILE A 273 -3.13 -16.06 -12.89
CA ILE A 273 -3.61 -16.11 -11.48
C ILE A 273 -3.91 -17.54 -11.04
N ALA A 274 -4.55 -18.35 -11.88
CA ALA A 274 -4.80 -19.76 -11.62
C ALA A 274 -3.48 -20.55 -11.50
N SER A 275 -2.50 -20.24 -12.34
CA SER A 275 -1.17 -20.86 -12.30
C SER A 275 -0.46 -20.62 -10.97
N VAL A 276 -0.62 -19.44 -10.36
CA VAL A 276 -0.08 -19.16 -9.02
C VAL A 276 -0.72 -20.05 -7.95
N LEU A 277 -2.04 -20.29 -8.03
CA LEU A 277 -2.72 -21.22 -7.12
C LEU A 277 -2.25 -22.67 -7.30
N HIS A 278 -2.08 -23.11 -8.55
CA HIS A 278 -1.55 -24.44 -8.84
C HIS A 278 -0.11 -24.62 -8.38
N LEU A 279 0.74 -23.58 -8.53
CA LEU A 279 2.12 -23.59 -8.04
C LEU A 279 2.18 -23.91 -6.55
N GLY A 280 1.34 -23.25 -5.73
CA GLY A 280 1.31 -23.48 -4.28
C GLY A 280 0.96 -24.91 -3.87
N ASN A 281 0.30 -25.66 -4.75
CA ASN A 281 -0.08 -27.05 -4.51
C ASN A 281 0.96 -28.07 -4.99
N ILE A 282 2.06 -27.65 -5.62
CA ILE A 282 3.17 -28.55 -5.95
C ILE A 282 3.80 -29.07 -4.65
N LYS A 283 4.00 -30.40 -4.60
CA LYS A 283 4.68 -31.09 -3.51
C LYS A 283 5.99 -31.70 -4.00
N PHE A 284 7.00 -31.63 -3.15
CA PHE A 284 8.31 -32.22 -3.38
C PHE A 284 8.57 -33.33 -2.36
N GLU A 285 9.18 -34.42 -2.82
CA GLU A 285 9.72 -35.50 -1.98
C GLU A 285 11.21 -35.68 -2.27
N VAL A 286 11.89 -36.43 -1.39
CA VAL A 286 13.32 -36.72 -1.50
C VAL A 286 13.51 -37.97 -2.36
N ASP A 287 14.36 -37.90 -3.38
CA ASP A 287 14.78 -39.06 -4.17
C ASP A 287 15.86 -39.89 -3.44
N ASN A 288 16.25 -41.03 -4.03
CA ASN A 288 17.27 -41.92 -3.45
C ASN A 288 18.66 -41.28 -3.28
N ARG A 289 18.90 -40.10 -3.85
CA ARG A 289 20.17 -39.35 -3.81
C ARG A 289 20.07 -38.09 -2.94
N GLY A 290 18.92 -37.82 -2.30
CA GLY A 290 18.70 -36.63 -1.49
C GLY A 290 18.17 -35.40 -2.24
N HIS A 291 17.83 -35.54 -3.52
CA HIS A 291 17.37 -34.46 -4.39
C HIS A 291 15.84 -34.33 -4.38
N SER A 292 15.34 -33.15 -4.73
CA SER A 292 13.91 -32.89 -4.85
C SER A 292 13.29 -33.55 -6.10
N LEU A 293 12.15 -34.21 -5.91
CA LEU A 293 11.33 -34.77 -6.96
C LEU A 293 9.86 -34.35 -6.77
N ILE A 294 9.18 -34.00 -7.85
CA ILE A 294 7.78 -33.57 -7.79
C ILE A 294 6.87 -34.79 -7.82
N THR A 295 5.91 -34.85 -6.90
CA THR A 295 5.05 -36.05 -6.71
C THR A 295 3.66 -35.95 -7.30
N ASN A 296 3.21 -34.75 -7.68
CA ASN A 296 1.87 -34.51 -8.20
C ASN A 296 1.85 -33.84 -9.58
N ASP A 297 2.04 -34.66 -10.62
CA ASP A 297 2.03 -34.26 -12.04
C ASP A 297 0.84 -33.38 -12.47
N THR A 298 -0.33 -33.56 -11.87
CA THR A 298 -1.56 -32.84 -12.26
C THR A 298 -1.39 -31.32 -12.17
N GLN A 299 -0.76 -30.81 -11.10
CA GLN A 299 -0.60 -29.36 -10.90
C GLN A 299 0.33 -28.77 -11.96
N ILE A 300 1.43 -29.47 -12.27
CA ILE A 300 2.39 -29.05 -13.29
C ILE A 300 1.77 -29.02 -14.68
N ARG A 301 0.94 -29.99 -15.02
CA ARG A 301 0.25 -30.01 -16.32
C ARG A 301 -0.69 -28.82 -16.48
N TRP A 302 -1.39 -28.44 -15.40
CA TRP A 302 -2.22 -27.22 -15.42
C TRP A 302 -1.38 -25.96 -15.61
N ILE A 303 -0.29 -25.80 -14.85
CA ILE A 303 0.61 -24.64 -14.99
C ILE A 303 1.20 -24.59 -16.40
N SER A 304 1.66 -25.73 -16.93
CA SER A 304 2.19 -25.86 -18.28
C SER A 304 1.17 -25.42 -19.34
N LYS A 305 -0.08 -25.88 -19.22
CA LYS A 305 -1.18 -25.50 -20.13
C LYS A 305 -1.49 -24.01 -20.07
N LEU A 306 -1.59 -23.43 -18.87
CA LEU A 306 -2.01 -22.04 -18.66
C LEU A 306 -0.91 -21.03 -19.01
N LEU A 307 0.36 -21.36 -18.74
CA LEU A 307 1.50 -20.49 -19.05
C LEU A 307 2.10 -20.76 -20.45
N GLY A 308 1.68 -21.83 -21.13
CA GLY A 308 2.23 -22.21 -22.44
C GLY A 308 3.69 -22.67 -22.38
N VAL A 309 4.13 -23.23 -21.25
CA VAL A 309 5.53 -23.68 -21.03
C VAL A 309 5.60 -25.20 -21.02
N PRO A 310 6.59 -25.86 -21.64
CA PRO A 310 6.72 -27.31 -21.59
C PRO A 310 6.86 -27.86 -20.16
N VAL A 311 6.16 -28.95 -19.87
CA VAL A 311 6.17 -29.64 -18.55
C VAL A 311 7.59 -29.96 -18.09
N THR A 312 8.43 -30.49 -18.98
CA THR A 312 9.81 -30.90 -18.66
C THR A 312 10.68 -29.73 -18.23
N VAL A 313 10.56 -28.59 -18.91
CA VAL A 313 11.29 -27.35 -18.59
C VAL A 313 10.85 -26.82 -17.23
N LEU A 314 9.55 -26.85 -16.93
CA LEU A 314 9.02 -26.38 -15.65
C LEU A 314 9.45 -27.30 -14.49
N GLN A 315 9.45 -28.62 -14.70
CA GLN A 315 9.93 -29.59 -13.71
C GLN A 315 11.41 -29.36 -13.39
N GLU A 316 12.25 -29.27 -14.41
CA GLU A 316 13.69 -29.02 -14.25
C GLU A 316 13.95 -27.69 -13.54
N ALA A 317 13.28 -26.60 -13.95
CA ALA A 317 13.44 -25.28 -13.34
C ALA A 317 13.04 -25.21 -11.85
N LEU A 318 12.12 -26.07 -11.40
CA LEU A 318 11.70 -26.14 -9.99
C LEU A 318 12.55 -27.08 -9.13
N THR A 319 13.34 -27.95 -9.76
CA THR A 319 14.13 -29.01 -9.07
C THR A 319 15.63 -28.84 -9.24
N HIS A 320 16.09 -27.95 -10.13
CA HIS A 320 17.48 -27.72 -10.43
C HIS A 320 17.78 -26.22 -10.46
N LYS A 321 19.03 -25.86 -10.12
CA LYS A 321 19.60 -24.53 -10.35
C LYS A 321 20.70 -24.61 -11.39
N ARG A 322 20.76 -23.60 -12.25
CA ARG A 322 21.87 -23.40 -13.19
C ARG A 322 22.97 -22.61 -12.49
N ILE A 323 24.19 -23.14 -12.52
CA ILE A 323 25.39 -22.48 -12.02
C ILE A 323 26.26 -22.18 -13.24
N GLU A 324 26.40 -20.89 -13.56
CA GLU A 324 27.26 -20.43 -14.64
C GLU A 324 28.65 -20.11 -14.07
N THR A 325 29.68 -20.76 -14.61
CA THR A 325 31.09 -20.43 -14.36
C THR A 325 31.71 -19.86 -15.64
N LYS A 326 32.89 -19.26 -15.55
CA LYS A 326 33.58 -18.69 -16.73
C LYS A 326 33.86 -19.71 -17.86
N ALA A 327 33.80 -21.01 -17.56
CA ALA A 327 34.15 -22.08 -18.50
C ALA A 327 32.97 -23.01 -18.83
N GLU A 328 32.03 -23.24 -17.90
CA GLU A 328 30.96 -24.22 -18.06
C GLU A 328 29.67 -23.79 -17.35
N GLU A 329 28.56 -24.29 -17.86
CA GLU A 329 27.24 -24.18 -17.25
C GLU A 329 26.81 -25.55 -16.73
N VAL A 330 26.59 -25.65 -15.43
CA VAL A 330 26.23 -26.91 -14.78
C VAL A 330 24.86 -26.79 -14.14
N LEU A 331 23.98 -27.76 -14.40
CA LEU A 331 22.72 -27.93 -13.69
C LEU A 331 22.96 -28.74 -12.42
N SER A 332 22.61 -28.17 -11.28
CA SER A 332 22.76 -28.78 -9.97
C SER A 332 21.37 -29.01 -9.35
N PRO A 333 21.06 -30.23 -8.87
CA PRO A 333 19.78 -30.52 -8.25
C PRO A 333 19.60 -29.74 -6.93
N LEU A 334 18.36 -29.40 -6.61
CA LEU A 334 17.96 -28.71 -5.40
C LEU A 334 17.55 -29.72 -4.32
N SER A 335 17.81 -29.38 -3.06
CA SER A 335 17.17 -30.04 -1.93
C SER A 335 15.66 -29.73 -1.90
N VAL A 336 14.89 -30.50 -1.13
CA VAL A 336 13.43 -30.28 -0.99
C VAL A 336 13.12 -28.88 -0.43
N GLU A 337 13.88 -28.42 0.57
CA GLU A 337 13.72 -27.08 1.13
C GLU A 337 14.01 -25.99 0.09
N GLN A 338 15.08 -26.15 -0.69
CA GLN A 338 15.41 -25.22 -1.76
C GLN A 338 14.35 -25.21 -2.87
N ALA A 339 13.76 -26.37 -3.19
CA ALA A 339 12.69 -26.48 -4.19
C ALA A 339 11.39 -25.78 -3.73
N PHE A 340 11.02 -25.88 -2.44
CA PHE A 340 9.93 -25.10 -1.88
C PHE A 340 10.19 -23.59 -1.95
N CYS A 341 11.40 -23.16 -1.58
CA CYS A 341 11.80 -21.75 -1.73
C CYS A 341 11.75 -21.28 -3.19
N ALA A 342 12.22 -22.11 -4.14
CA ALA A 342 12.18 -21.80 -5.57
C ALA A 342 10.74 -21.68 -6.08
N ARG A 343 9.85 -22.63 -5.74
CA ARG A 343 8.42 -22.58 -6.06
C ARG A 343 7.79 -21.28 -5.57
N ASP A 344 8.02 -20.91 -4.31
CA ASP A 344 7.45 -19.70 -3.72
C ASP A 344 8.05 -18.44 -4.35
N ALA A 345 9.35 -18.43 -4.65
CA ALA A 345 9.98 -17.32 -5.36
C ALA A 345 9.38 -17.11 -6.76
N VAL A 346 9.13 -18.21 -7.50
CA VAL A 346 8.48 -18.16 -8.81
C VAL A 346 7.05 -17.64 -8.70
N ALA A 347 6.25 -18.14 -7.74
CA ALA A 347 4.88 -17.67 -7.51
C ALA A 347 4.84 -16.15 -7.19
N LYS A 348 5.69 -15.70 -6.28
CA LYS A 348 5.84 -14.28 -5.90
C LYS A 348 6.28 -13.42 -7.10
N ALA A 349 7.22 -13.92 -7.91
CA ALA A 349 7.73 -13.21 -9.08
C ALA A 349 6.68 -13.09 -10.19
N ILE A 350 5.95 -14.17 -10.49
CA ILE A 350 4.86 -14.18 -11.47
C ILE A 350 3.78 -13.19 -11.05
N TYR A 351 3.28 -13.29 -9.81
CA TYR A 351 2.24 -12.40 -9.32
C TYR A 351 2.70 -10.93 -9.32
N GLY A 352 3.90 -10.65 -8.81
CA GLY A 352 4.47 -9.31 -8.78
C GLY A 352 4.62 -8.68 -10.17
N ARG A 353 5.12 -9.44 -11.15
CA ARG A 353 5.23 -8.98 -12.55
C ARG A 353 3.86 -8.81 -13.21
N THR A 354 2.90 -9.66 -12.87
CA THR A 354 1.52 -9.56 -13.36
C THR A 354 0.86 -8.29 -12.85
N PHE A 355 1.05 -7.95 -11.57
CA PHE A 355 0.57 -6.69 -11.00
C PHE A 355 1.21 -5.48 -11.67
N THR A 356 2.52 -5.48 -11.89
CA THR A 356 3.20 -4.40 -12.64
C THR A 356 2.66 -4.28 -14.06
N TRP A 357 2.46 -5.40 -14.76
CA TRP A 357 1.86 -5.40 -16.10
C TRP A 357 0.43 -4.84 -16.09
N LEU A 358 -0.38 -5.21 -15.10
CA LEU A 358 -1.75 -4.73 -14.92
C LEU A 358 -1.78 -3.21 -14.76
N VAL A 359 -0.92 -2.65 -13.89
CA VAL A 359 -0.77 -1.19 -13.72
C VAL A 359 -0.33 -0.52 -15.03
N ASN A 360 0.64 -1.10 -15.75
CA ASN A 360 1.09 -0.57 -17.04
C ASN A 360 -0.01 -0.59 -18.10
N LYS A 361 -0.86 -1.62 -18.12
CA LYS A 361 -2.02 -1.69 -19.03
C LYS A 361 -3.06 -0.63 -18.72
N ILE A 362 -3.36 -0.42 -17.43
CA ILE A 362 -4.23 0.70 -17.01
C ILE A 362 -3.62 2.04 -17.45
N ASN A 363 -2.31 2.23 -17.29
CA ASN A 363 -1.63 3.46 -17.73
C ASN A 363 -1.73 3.70 -19.23
N VAL A 364 -1.69 2.65 -20.06
CA VAL A 364 -1.94 2.79 -21.52
C VAL A 364 -3.35 3.30 -21.80
N SER A 365 -4.34 2.85 -21.03
CA SER A 365 -5.74 3.31 -21.16
C SER A 365 -5.95 4.75 -20.66
N LEU A 366 -5.16 5.19 -19.68
CA LEU A 366 -5.18 6.55 -19.11
C LEU A 366 -4.30 7.57 -19.85
N ALA A 367 -3.41 7.09 -20.74
CA ALA A 367 -2.41 7.92 -21.38
C ALA A 367 -3.07 9.02 -22.23
N ASN A 368 -2.75 10.28 -21.91
CA ASN A 368 -3.07 11.39 -22.78
C ASN A 368 -2.22 11.29 -24.07
N ARG A 369 -2.86 11.43 -25.23
CA ARG A 369 -2.20 11.39 -26.55
C ARG A 369 -1.78 12.77 -27.06
N ASP A 370 -2.23 13.84 -26.40
CA ASP A 370 -1.84 15.21 -26.73
C ASP A 370 -0.45 15.54 -26.14
N PRO A 371 0.52 15.95 -26.97
CA PRO A 371 1.85 16.38 -26.51
C PRO A 371 1.88 17.77 -25.86
N SER A 372 0.75 18.49 -25.77
CA SER A 372 0.68 19.82 -25.16
C SER A 372 1.15 19.86 -23.70
N ARG A 373 1.57 21.05 -23.26
CA ARG A 373 2.02 21.27 -21.87
C ARG A 373 0.85 21.00 -20.91
N LYS A 374 1.14 20.18 -19.90
CA LYS A 374 0.19 19.76 -18.87
C LYS A 374 0.68 20.12 -17.47
N THR A 375 -0.26 20.37 -16.59
CA THR A 375 -0.04 20.40 -15.14
C THR A 375 -0.63 19.15 -14.52
N VAL A 376 -0.16 18.82 -13.32
CA VAL A 376 -0.49 17.56 -12.67
C VAL A 376 -0.93 17.80 -11.23
N ILE A 377 -1.99 17.10 -10.82
CA ILE A 377 -2.30 16.89 -9.39
C ILE A 377 -2.04 15.43 -9.07
N GLY A 378 -0.99 15.18 -8.29
CA GLY A 378 -0.64 13.87 -7.78
C GLY A 378 -1.40 13.53 -6.50
N LEU A 379 -1.93 12.33 -6.39
CA LEU A 379 -2.51 11.77 -5.17
C LEU A 379 -1.60 10.64 -4.69
N LEU A 380 -1.00 10.81 -3.51
CA LEU A 380 -0.16 9.79 -2.90
C LEU A 380 -0.93 9.09 -1.78
N ASP A 381 -1.39 7.88 -2.08
CA ASP A 381 -2.08 6.95 -1.18
C ASP A 381 -1.15 5.79 -0.85
N ILE A 382 -0.41 5.94 0.24
CA ILE A 382 0.53 4.93 0.74
C ILE A 382 -0.10 4.10 1.84
N TYR A 383 0.39 2.87 2.03
CA TYR A 383 0.00 2.04 3.18
C TYR A 383 0.31 2.77 4.50
N GLY A 384 -0.51 2.51 5.51
CA GLY A 384 -0.34 3.14 6.81
C GLY A 384 0.78 2.51 7.63
N PHE A 385 1.18 3.20 8.70
CA PHE A 385 2.02 2.61 9.74
C PHE A 385 1.35 1.36 10.34
N GLU A 386 2.14 0.30 10.59
CA GLU A 386 1.64 -0.99 11.07
C GLU A 386 2.38 -1.46 12.33
N VAL A 387 1.60 -1.89 13.32
CA VAL A 387 2.11 -2.53 14.54
C VAL A 387 1.26 -3.76 14.85
N PHE A 388 1.81 -4.94 14.63
CA PHE A 388 1.16 -6.22 14.91
C PHE A 388 1.86 -6.94 16.06
N ASP A 389 1.24 -8.04 16.53
CA ASP A 389 1.84 -8.92 17.55
C ASP A 389 3.13 -9.58 17.04
N VAL A 390 3.21 -9.81 15.72
CA VAL A 390 4.38 -10.28 15.00
C VAL A 390 4.57 -9.37 13.79
N ASN A 391 5.64 -8.58 13.80
CA ASN A 391 6.04 -7.72 12.68
C ASN A 391 7.23 -8.38 11.97
N SER A 392 7.11 -8.58 10.67
CA SER A 392 8.16 -9.16 9.82
C SER A 392 8.81 -8.07 8.94
N PHE A 393 9.61 -8.51 7.98
CA PHE A 393 10.29 -7.62 7.02
C PHE A 393 9.32 -6.69 6.26
N GLU A 394 8.10 -7.15 6.01
CA GLU A 394 7.06 -6.38 5.33
C GLU A 394 6.66 -5.13 6.13
N GLN A 395 6.34 -5.30 7.42
CA GLN A 395 6.05 -4.17 8.32
C GLN A 395 7.27 -3.26 8.45
N PHE A 396 8.49 -3.81 8.45
CA PHE A 396 9.71 -3.02 8.51
C PHE A 396 9.82 -2.07 7.30
N CYS A 397 9.61 -2.57 6.08
CA CYS A 397 9.60 -1.74 4.87
C CYS A 397 8.46 -0.70 4.89
N ILE A 398 7.27 -1.11 5.34
CA ILE A 398 6.10 -0.24 5.45
C ILE A 398 6.36 0.93 6.39
N ASN A 399 6.86 0.64 7.60
CA ASN A 399 7.12 1.63 8.63
C ASN A 399 8.29 2.55 8.25
N TYR A 400 9.35 2.02 7.63
CA TYR A 400 10.45 2.84 7.10
C TYR A 400 9.98 3.83 6.01
N CYS A 401 9.10 3.40 5.10
CA CYS A 401 8.52 4.31 4.11
C CYS A 401 7.71 5.43 4.76
N ASN A 402 6.94 5.13 5.82
CA ASN A 402 6.21 6.13 6.59
C ASN A 402 7.16 7.12 7.31
N GLU A 403 8.28 6.66 7.86
CA GLU A 403 9.31 7.52 8.46
C GLU A 403 9.89 8.53 7.44
N LYS A 404 10.19 8.07 6.23
CA LYS A 404 10.69 8.94 5.15
C LYS A 404 9.68 10.00 4.74
N LEU A 405 8.40 9.63 4.66
CA LEU A 405 7.34 10.57 4.31
C LEU A 405 7.06 11.56 5.44
N GLN A 406 7.13 11.12 6.69
CA GLN A 406 7.00 12.00 7.85
C GLN A 406 8.14 13.03 7.90
N GLN A 407 9.38 12.59 7.64
CA GLN A 407 10.53 13.50 7.56
C GLN A 407 10.31 14.57 6.48
N LEU A 408 9.88 14.16 5.28
CA LEU A 408 9.61 15.09 4.18
C LEU A 408 8.50 16.08 4.53
N LEU A 409 7.42 15.61 5.17
CA LEU A 409 6.30 16.46 5.57
C LEU A 409 6.74 17.53 6.57
N ILE A 410 7.47 17.13 7.61
CA ILE A 410 7.97 18.06 8.63
C ILE A 410 8.87 19.12 8.01
N GLU A 411 9.80 18.70 7.14
CA GLU A 411 10.74 19.60 6.48
C GLU A 411 10.03 20.61 5.57
N LEU A 412 9.07 20.16 4.76
CA LEU A 412 8.31 21.05 3.87
C LEU A 412 7.41 22.02 4.62
N THR A 413 6.70 21.56 5.66
CA THR A 413 5.83 22.43 6.46
C THR A 413 6.65 23.51 7.17
N LEU A 414 7.71 23.13 7.89
CA LEU A 414 8.55 24.11 8.61
C LEU A 414 9.20 25.12 7.67
N LYS A 415 9.66 24.67 6.50
CA LYS A 415 10.25 25.55 5.50
C LYS A 415 9.24 26.55 4.94
N SER A 416 8.03 26.09 4.60
CA SER A 416 6.97 26.97 4.09
C SER A 416 6.59 28.05 5.09
N GLU A 417 6.45 27.69 6.38
CA GLU A 417 6.13 28.64 7.44
C GLU A 417 7.27 29.65 7.66
N GLN A 418 8.53 29.21 7.61
CA GLN A 418 9.69 30.09 7.71
C GLN A 418 9.75 31.12 6.58
N GLU A 419 9.49 30.67 5.34
CA GLU A 419 9.46 31.54 4.16
C GLU A 419 8.34 32.59 4.25
N GLU A 420 7.17 32.23 4.78
CA GLU A 420 6.06 33.15 4.99
C GLU A 420 6.36 34.20 6.07
N TYR A 421 6.94 33.78 7.21
CA TYR A 421 7.38 34.70 8.26
C TYR A 421 8.42 35.70 7.73
N GLU A 422 9.39 35.24 6.94
CA GLU A 422 10.39 36.11 6.32
C GLU A 422 9.76 37.10 5.33
N ALA A 423 8.81 36.63 4.50
CA ALA A 423 8.11 37.48 3.53
C ALA A 423 7.28 38.59 4.20
N GLU A 424 6.66 38.30 5.34
CA GLU A 424 5.89 39.26 6.15
C GLU A 424 6.78 40.12 7.08
N GLY A 425 8.09 39.88 7.10
CA GLY A 425 9.03 40.61 7.97
C GLY A 425 8.86 40.28 9.46
N ILE A 426 8.31 39.11 9.78
CA ILE A 426 8.07 38.63 11.13
C ILE A 426 9.28 37.80 11.60
N GLN A 427 9.72 38.02 12.83
CA GLN A 427 10.83 37.26 13.40
C GLN A 427 10.43 35.79 13.62
N TRP A 428 11.23 34.87 13.08
CA TRP A 428 11.07 33.44 13.32
C TRP A 428 11.63 33.04 14.69
N GLU A 429 10.80 32.39 15.50
CA GLU A 429 11.23 31.73 16.74
C GLU A 429 11.46 30.23 16.48
N PRO A 430 12.66 29.68 16.75
CA PRO A 430 12.94 28.27 16.50
C PRO A 430 12.03 27.32 17.29
N ILE A 431 11.27 26.50 16.57
CA ILE A 431 10.40 25.47 17.14
C ILE A 431 11.22 24.19 17.36
N GLN A 432 11.09 23.59 18.54
CA GLN A 432 11.65 22.26 18.81
C GLN A 432 10.73 21.19 18.21
N TYR A 433 11.29 20.31 17.38
CA TYR A 433 10.58 19.18 16.79
C TYR A 433 11.48 17.93 16.76
N PHE A 434 10.87 16.76 16.66
CA PHE A 434 11.60 15.51 16.50
C PHE A 434 12.05 15.33 15.05
N ASN A 435 13.36 15.18 14.83
CA ASN A 435 13.93 14.99 13.49
C ASN A 435 14.03 13.49 13.17
N ASN A 436 13.13 13.00 12.32
CA ASN A 436 13.04 11.59 11.91
C ASN A 436 14.26 11.12 11.11
N LYS A 437 15.15 12.02 10.66
CA LYS A 437 16.37 11.66 9.91
C LYS A 437 17.23 10.62 10.64
N ILE A 438 17.34 10.71 11.97
CA ILE A 438 18.10 9.73 12.76
C ILE A 438 17.54 8.30 12.62
N ILE A 439 16.22 8.16 12.53
CA ILE A 439 15.53 6.89 12.35
C ILE A 439 15.70 6.39 10.91
N CYS A 440 15.69 7.31 9.94
CA CYS A 440 15.89 6.99 8.53
C CYS A 440 17.31 6.50 8.26
N ASP A 441 18.32 7.20 8.79
CA ASP A 441 19.74 6.89 8.60
C ASP A 441 20.08 5.50 9.18
N LEU A 442 19.51 5.14 10.34
CA LEU A 442 19.62 3.78 10.91
C LEU A 442 19.19 2.67 9.92
N VAL A 443 18.29 2.95 8.99
CA VAL A 443 17.82 1.97 8.00
C VAL A 443 18.65 2.00 6.71
N GLU A 444 18.86 3.20 6.18
CA GLU A 444 19.30 3.40 4.78
C GLU A 444 20.78 3.76 4.63
N GLU A 445 21.49 4.06 5.73
CA GLU A 445 22.89 4.45 5.66
C GLU A 445 23.74 3.35 4.98
N ARG A 446 24.55 3.75 4.00
CA ARG A 446 25.38 2.80 3.26
C ARG A 446 26.42 2.17 4.19
N HIS A 447 26.60 0.85 4.08
CA HIS A 447 27.55 0.04 4.85
C HIS A 447 27.22 -0.15 6.35
N ARG A 448 26.29 0.66 6.89
CA ARG A 448 25.98 0.69 8.32
C ARG A 448 24.49 0.45 8.64
N GLY A 449 23.58 0.94 7.80
CA GLY A 449 22.15 0.80 8.01
C GLY A 449 21.67 -0.64 7.95
N ILE A 450 20.53 -0.91 8.59
CA ILE A 450 19.93 -2.25 8.71
C ILE A 450 19.81 -2.97 7.36
N ILE A 451 19.39 -2.27 6.30
CA ILE A 451 19.25 -2.88 4.96
C ILE A 451 20.61 -3.28 4.40
N SER A 452 21.64 -2.43 4.56
CA SER A 452 22.99 -2.76 4.11
C SER A 452 23.57 -3.96 4.84
N ILE A 453 23.26 -4.12 6.13
CA ILE A 453 23.70 -5.27 6.93
C ILE A 453 22.97 -6.55 6.50
N LEU A 454 21.66 -6.44 6.20
CA LEU A 454 20.85 -7.55 5.72
C LEU A 454 21.37 -8.06 4.37
N ASP A 455 21.62 -7.16 3.41
CA ASP A 455 22.18 -7.50 2.11
C ASP A 455 23.55 -8.20 2.25
N GLU A 456 24.40 -7.70 3.16
CA GLU A 456 25.72 -8.29 3.43
C GLU A 456 25.61 -9.73 3.96
N GLU A 457 24.65 -10.01 4.85
CA GLU A 457 24.42 -11.37 5.35
C GLU A 457 23.78 -12.28 4.30
N CYS A 458 22.89 -11.78 3.45
CA CYS A 458 22.30 -12.56 2.36
C CYS A 458 23.33 -12.98 1.29
N LEU A 459 24.38 -12.18 1.09
CA LEU A 459 25.45 -12.47 0.11
C LEU A 459 26.61 -13.28 0.71
N ARG A 460 26.63 -13.49 2.02
CA ARG A 460 27.73 -14.14 2.72
C ARG A 460 27.83 -15.63 2.37
N PRO A 461 29.02 -16.15 2.03
CA PRO A 461 29.23 -17.59 1.90
C PRO A 461 29.17 -18.28 3.28
N GLY A 462 28.35 -19.33 3.41
CA GLY A 462 28.18 -20.12 4.63
C GLY A 462 26.72 -20.21 5.09
N GLU A 463 26.49 -20.69 6.32
CA GLU A 463 25.15 -20.73 6.94
C GLU A 463 24.80 -19.35 7.52
N ALA A 464 24.26 -18.47 6.68
CA ALA A 464 23.62 -17.24 7.13
C ALA A 464 22.25 -17.58 7.75
N THR A 465 21.97 -17.04 8.93
CA THR A 465 20.70 -17.24 9.64
C THR A 465 20.19 -15.92 10.21
N ASP A 466 18.91 -15.85 10.55
CA ASP A 466 18.33 -14.66 11.20
C ASP A 466 19.07 -14.30 12.50
N PHE A 467 19.63 -15.30 13.20
CA PHE A 467 20.45 -15.08 14.40
C PHE A 467 21.81 -14.46 14.08
N THR A 468 22.50 -14.86 13.00
CA THR A 468 23.78 -14.25 12.61
C THR A 468 23.56 -12.81 12.16
N PHE A 469 22.46 -12.54 11.46
CA PHE A 469 22.02 -11.19 11.13
C PHE A 469 21.77 -10.34 12.38
N LEU A 470 20.99 -10.83 13.34
CA LEU A 470 20.72 -10.10 14.59
C LEU A 470 22.00 -9.81 15.39
N MET A 471 22.93 -10.75 15.47
CA MET A 471 24.22 -10.55 16.14
C MET A 471 25.04 -9.42 15.49
N LYS A 472 25.02 -9.34 14.16
CA LYS A 472 25.73 -8.29 13.42
C LYS A 472 25.08 -6.92 13.56
N LEU A 473 23.74 -6.88 13.64
CA LEU A 473 23.02 -5.66 14.01
C LEU A 473 23.41 -5.18 15.41
N GLU A 474 23.49 -6.08 16.40
CA GLU A 474 23.93 -5.72 17.75
C GLU A 474 25.35 -5.15 17.79
N GLU A 475 26.25 -5.68 16.96
CA GLU A 475 27.64 -5.20 16.87
C GLU A 475 27.73 -3.79 16.26
N LYS A 476 27.02 -3.53 15.15
CA LYS A 476 27.11 -2.25 14.42
C LYS A 476 26.23 -1.15 15.01
N GLU A 477 25.01 -1.49 15.44
CA GLU A 477 23.95 -0.55 15.83
C GLU A 477 23.58 -0.61 17.31
N GLY A 478 24.25 -1.42 18.13
CA GLY A 478 23.88 -1.61 19.53
C GLY A 478 23.94 -0.39 20.44
N SER A 479 24.62 0.68 20.03
CA SER A 479 24.67 1.97 20.75
C SER A 479 23.66 3.00 20.22
N HIS A 480 22.92 2.69 19.15
CA HIS A 480 22.01 3.63 18.53
C HIS A 480 20.74 3.83 19.39
N PRO A 481 20.34 5.08 19.69
CA PRO A 481 19.24 5.36 20.65
C PRO A 481 17.88 4.81 20.21
N HIS A 482 17.66 4.63 18.91
CA HIS A 482 16.43 4.07 18.34
C HIS A 482 16.51 2.57 18.01
N PHE A 483 17.54 1.87 18.48
CA PHE A 483 17.73 0.43 18.27
C PHE A 483 17.88 -0.28 19.61
N LEU A 484 17.11 -1.36 19.79
CA LEU A 484 17.16 -2.13 21.03
C LEU A 484 17.00 -3.63 20.75
N THR A 485 17.79 -4.45 21.42
CA THR A 485 17.62 -5.91 21.41
C THR A 485 17.44 -6.44 22.83
N HIS A 486 17.03 -7.70 22.96
CA HIS A 486 16.94 -8.34 24.28
C HIS A 486 18.29 -8.30 25.04
N LYS A 487 19.43 -8.36 24.34
CA LYS A 487 20.77 -8.30 24.96
C LYS A 487 21.06 -6.93 25.56
N LEU A 488 20.67 -5.87 24.85
CA LEU A 488 20.97 -4.47 25.19
C LEU A 488 19.93 -3.84 26.14
N ALA A 489 18.71 -4.37 26.15
CA ALA A 489 17.62 -3.87 26.98
C ALA A 489 17.84 -4.08 28.50
N ASP A 490 17.22 -3.20 29.30
CA ASP A 490 17.13 -3.34 30.76
C ASP A 490 16.16 -4.46 31.18
N GLN A 491 16.17 -4.84 32.46
CA GLN A 491 15.37 -5.97 32.96
C GLN A 491 13.86 -5.81 32.71
N LYS A 492 13.33 -4.57 32.73
CA LYS A 492 11.90 -4.33 32.53
C LYS A 492 11.53 -4.51 31.06
N THR A 493 12.30 -3.93 30.14
CA THR A 493 12.00 -3.97 28.71
C THR A 493 12.25 -5.36 28.10
N ARG A 494 13.22 -6.13 28.63
CA ARG A 494 13.45 -7.54 28.26
C ARG A 494 12.22 -8.43 28.35
N LYS A 495 11.31 -8.18 29.30
CA LYS A 495 10.07 -8.97 29.44
C LYS A 495 9.12 -8.84 28.25
N THR A 496 9.26 -7.77 27.48
CA THR A 496 8.43 -7.45 26.32
C THR A 496 9.13 -7.69 24.99
N LEU A 497 10.43 -8.05 25.01
CA LEU A 497 11.28 -8.25 23.84
C LEU A 497 11.54 -9.74 23.65
N ARG A 498 11.35 -10.23 22.43
CA ARG A 498 11.74 -11.60 22.08
C ARG A 498 13.25 -11.68 21.91
N ARG A 499 13.83 -12.87 22.13
CA ARG A 499 15.27 -13.11 21.97
C ARG A 499 15.71 -13.11 20.50
N ALA A 500 14.85 -13.61 19.62
CA ALA A 500 15.02 -13.57 18.17
C ALA A 500 14.20 -12.40 17.63
N GLY A 501 14.76 -11.20 17.71
CA GLY A 501 14.10 -9.98 17.27
C GLY A 501 14.74 -8.70 17.84
N PHE A 502 14.38 -7.58 17.25
CA PHE A 502 14.83 -6.25 17.68
C PHE A 502 13.65 -5.28 17.75
N ARG A 503 13.77 -4.26 18.60
CA ARG A 503 12.81 -3.17 18.73
C ARG A 503 13.39 -1.89 18.15
N ARG A 504 12.55 -1.17 17.43
CA ARG A 504 12.85 0.17 16.94
C ARG A 504 11.87 1.17 17.53
N LEU A 505 12.41 2.33 17.89
CA LEU A 505 11.64 3.46 18.38
C LEU A 505 11.34 4.35 17.17
N HIS A 506 10.14 4.19 16.61
CA HIS A 506 9.63 5.00 15.49
C HIS A 506 9.04 6.31 16.00
N CYS A 507 8.78 7.27 15.10
CA CYS A 507 8.09 8.51 15.47
C CYS A 507 6.64 8.24 15.96
N ALA A 508 6.03 7.15 15.47
CA ALA A 508 4.70 6.69 15.87
C ALA A 508 4.71 5.72 17.07
N GLY A 509 5.89 5.43 17.65
CA GLY A 509 6.03 4.56 18.82
C GLY A 509 6.90 3.32 18.59
N ASP A 510 6.98 2.46 19.59
CA ASP A 510 7.88 1.31 19.59
C ASP A 510 7.31 0.13 18.78
N VAL A 511 8.12 -0.44 17.88
CA VAL A 511 7.75 -1.63 17.09
C VAL A 511 8.79 -2.72 17.27
N THR A 512 8.33 -3.94 17.56
CA THR A 512 9.21 -5.12 17.70
C THR A 512 9.11 -5.99 16.46
N TYR A 513 10.24 -6.17 15.77
CA TYR A 513 10.38 -6.99 14.58
C TYR A 513 10.99 -8.34 14.97
N SER A 514 10.42 -9.42 14.42
CA SER A 514 10.92 -10.79 14.61
C SER A 514 11.91 -11.17 13.52
#